data_AF-X1HSY0-F1
#
_entry.id   AF-X1HSY0-F1
#
_cell.length_a   1.000
_cell.length_b   1.000
_cell.length_c   1.000
_cell.angle_alpha   90.00
_cell.angle_beta   90.00
_cell.angle_gamma   90.00
#
_symmetry.space_group_name_H-M   'P 1'
#
loop_
_entity.id
_entity.type
_entity.pdbx_description
1 polymer ?
#
loop_
_entity_poly.entity_id
_entity_poly.type
_entity_poly.pdbx_seq_one_letter_code
_entity_poly.pdbx_strand_id
1 'polypeptide(L)'
;MSQVNLFCSNEWKAEPGQELRIPSVYITQLKYEIVVLAQKKEFTFRCSKYKKVRGGAWRFDNVIIDSSKLNAQGDVELKRVTYHPEIHLVAVPFMIIPAPE
;
A
#
# COMPACT_ATOMS: atom_id res chain seq x y z
N MET A 1 -20.16 17.20 13.99
CA MET A 1 -18.97 17.00 13.13
C MET A 1 -17.88 16.44 14.02
N SER A 2 -17.67 15.12 14.00
CA SER A 2 -16.77 14.45 14.93
C SER A 2 -15.34 14.55 14.41
N GLN A 3 -14.48 15.21 15.19
CA GLN A 3 -13.06 15.37 14.94
C GLN A 3 -12.40 13.99 15.05
N VAL A 4 -12.19 13.32 13.92
CA VAL A 4 -11.51 12.02 13.87
C VAL A 4 -10.04 12.27 14.19
N ASN A 5 -9.61 11.84 15.37
CA ASN A 5 -8.22 11.92 15.81
C ASN A 5 -7.39 10.92 15.00
N LEU A 6 -6.80 11.38 13.90
CA LEU A 6 -6.06 10.56 12.91
C LEU A 6 -4.78 9.92 13.47
N PHE A 7 -4.36 10.26 14.69
CA PHE A 7 -3.17 9.73 15.35
C PHE A 7 -3.36 8.36 16.02
N CYS A 8 -4.60 7.84 16.14
CA CYS A 8 -4.88 6.63 16.92
C CYS A 8 -5.29 5.40 16.09
N SER A 9 -5.40 5.50 14.77
CA SER A 9 -5.68 4.34 13.91
C SER A 9 -4.64 4.27 12.80
N ASN A 10 -3.53 3.60 13.08
CA ASN A 10 -2.40 3.49 12.14
C ASN A 10 -2.72 2.64 10.91
N GLU A 11 -3.89 1.99 10.87
CA GLU A 11 -4.35 1.22 9.73
C GLU A 11 -5.75 1.72 9.31
N TRP A 12 -5.90 2.04 8.03
CA TRP A 12 -7.19 2.37 7.41
C TRP A 12 -7.55 1.27 6.43
N LYS A 13 -8.78 0.77 6.51
CA LYS A 13 -9.33 -0.25 5.62
C LYS A 13 -10.72 0.20 5.19
N ALA A 14 -10.98 0.25 3.88
CA ALA A 14 -12.34 0.36 3.38
C ALA A 14 -12.97 -1.03 3.23
N GLU A 15 -14.25 -1.13 3.57
CA GLU A 15 -15.06 -2.27 3.17
C GLU A 15 -15.44 -2.18 1.67
N PRO A 16 -15.80 -3.30 1.03
CA PRO A 16 -16.21 -3.30 -0.37
C PRO A 16 -17.35 -2.31 -0.63
N GLY A 17 -17.16 -1.37 -1.57
CA GLY A 17 -18.13 -0.31 -1.89
C GLY A 17 -18.01 0.96 -1.05
N GLN A 18 -17.09 1.02 -0.09
CA GLN A 18 -16.76 2.25 0.63
C GLN A 18 -15.58 2.98 -0.01
N GLU A 19 -15.74 4.28 -0.22
CA GLU A 19 -14.64 5.16 -0.63
C GLU A 19 -13.67 5.33 0.55
N LEU A 20 -12.44 4.80 0.43
CA LEU A 20 -11.42 5.04 1.45
C LEU A 20 -10.88 6.46 1.32
N ARG A 21 -11.26 7.32 2.26
CA ARG A 21 -10.73 8.69 2.35
C ARG A 21 -9.40 8.70 3.09
N ILE A 22 -8.33 8.29 2.41
CA ILE A 22 -6.97 8.54 2.88
C ILE A 22 -6.68 10.03 2.67
N PRO A 23 -6.20 10.77 3.70
CA PRO A 23 -5.80 12.15 3.52
C PRO A 23 -4.76 12.27 2.40
N SER A 24 -4.98 13.23 1.48
CA SER A 24 -4.17 13.42 0.26
C SER A 24 -2.67 13.53 0.56
N VAL A 25 -2.30 14.10 1.70
CA VAL A 25 -0.91 14.20 2.18
C VAL A 25 -0.19 12.84 2.23
N TYR A 26 -0.88 11.74 2.53
CA TYR A 26 -0.28 10.40 2.55
C TYR A 26 -0.13 9.81 1.15
N ILE A 27 -0.95 10.26 0.19
CA ILE A 27 -0.91 9.82 -1.21
C ILE A 27 0.18 10.58 -1.96
N THR A 28 0.26 11.90 -1.81
CA THR A 28 1.25 12.76 -2.48
C THR A 28 2.69 12.50 -2.02
N GLN A 29 2.87 11.83 -0.87
CA GLN A 29 4.17 11.45 -0.35
C GLN A 29 4.66 10.09 -0.84
N LEU A 30 3.82 9.33 -1.55
CA LEU A 30 4.21 8.06 -2.15
C LEU A 30 5.13 8.33 -3.33
N LYS A 31 6.28 7.66 -3.35
CA LYS A 31 7.33 7.87 -4.37
C LYS A 31 7.68 6.61 -5.14
N TYR A 32 7.32 5.46 -4.58
CA TYR A 32 7.73 4.17 -5.11
C TYR A 32 6.54 3.22 -5.13
N GLU A 33 6.40 2.50 -6.22
CA GLU A 33 5.56 1.33 -6.33
C GLU A 33 6.44 0.08 -6.20
N ILE A 34 6.01 -0.84 -5.35
CA ILE A 34 6.72 -2.08 -5.03
C ILE A 34 5.87 -3.24 -5.52
N VAL A 35 6.41 -3.99 -6.48
CA VAL A 35 5.78 -5.20 -7.00
C VAL A 35 6.45 -6.39 -6.33
N VAL A 36 5.71 -7.07 -5.46
CA VAL A 36 6.21 -8.23 -4.72
C VAL A 36 5.87 -9.51 -5.48
N LEU A 37 6.91 -10.26 -5.83
CA LEU A 37 6.83 -11.49 -6.60
C LEU A 37 6.86 -12.67 -5.63
N ALA A 38 5.70 -13.09 -5.11
CA ALA A 38 5.61 -14.31 -4.31
C ALA A 38 5.14 -15.49 -5.18
N GLN A 39 5.66 -16.69 -4.91
CA GLN A 39 5.42 -17.92 -5.71
C GLN A 39 3.96 -18.26 -6.00
N LYS A 40 3.01 -17.74 -5.21
CA LYS A 40 1.56 -18.02 -5.34
C LYS A 40 0.73 -16.78 -5.61
N LYS A 41 1.29 -15.57 -5.47
CA LYS A 41 0.53 -14.33 -5.58
C LYS A 41 1.44 -13.13 -5.79
N GLU A 42 1.17 -12.37 -6.83
CA GLU A 42 1.75 -11.04 -7.00
C GLU A 42 0.87 -10.04 -6.25
N PHE A 43 1.50 -9.13 -5.52
CA PHE A 43 0.80 -7.99 -4.95
C PHE A 43 1.66 -6.74 -5.06
N THR A 44 0.98 -5.62 -5.24
CA THR A 44 1.60 -4.32 -5.45
C THR A 44 1.22 -3.40 -4.30
N PHE A 45 2.17 -2.59 -3.84
CA PHE A 45 1.89 -1.51 -2.90
C PHE A 45 2.74 -0.30 -3.21
N ARG A 46 2.25 0.88 -2.85
CA ARG A 46 2.99 2.13 -2.95
C ARG A 46 3.55 2.51 -1.59
N CYS A 47 4.72 3.14 -1.56
CA CYS A 47 5.36 3.60 -0.33
C CYS A 47 6.09 4.93 -0.53
N SER A 48 6.34 5.62 0.58
CA SER A 48 7.08 6.89 0.57
C SER A 48 8.59 6.71 0.58
N LYS A 49 9.07 5.68 1.30
CA LYS A 49 10.49 5.40 1.55
C LYS A 49 10.68 3.90 1.70
N TYR A 50 11.88 3.44 1.35
CA TYR A 50 12.32 2.07 1.63
C TYR A 50 13.77 2.06 2.10
N LYS A 51 14.13 1.10 2.94
CA LYS A 51 15.51 0.89 3.40
C LYS A 51 15.77 -0.56 3.76
N LYS A 52 17.00 -1.02 3.57
CA LYS A 52 17.45 -2.32 4.08
C LYS A 52 17.71 -2.21 5.59
N VAL A 53 17.20 -3.15 6.37
CA VAL A 53 17.38 -3.19 7.84
C VAL A 53 18.26 -4.37 8.25
N ARG A 54 18.73 -4.38 9.50
CA ARG A 54 19.52 -5.49 10.06
C ARG A 54 18.74 -6.80 9.93
N GLY A 55 19.42 -7.88 9.54
CA GLY A 55 18.80 -9.17 9.23
C GLY A 55 18.41 -9.35 7.76
N GLY A 56 18.75 -8.41 6.87
CA GLY A 56 18.56 -8.56 5.42
C GLY A 56 17.15 -8.28 4.93
N ALA A 57 16.24 -7.87 5.83
CA ALA A 57 14.89 -7.45 5.50
C ALA A 57 14.87 -6.05 4.87
N TRP A 58 13.78 -5.75 4.17
CA TRP A 58 13.48 -4.43 3.63
C TRP A 58 12.30 -3.84 4.37
N ARG A 59 12.46 -2.60 4.82
CA ARG A 59 11.43 -1.82 5.48
C ARG A 59 10.89 -0.78 4.51
N PHE A 60 9.57 -0.63 4.47
CA PHE A 60 8.84 0.34 3.67
C PHE A 60 7.97 1.19 4.58
N ASP A 61 8.00 2.52 4.43
CA ASP A 61 7.27 3.48 5.26
C ASP A 61 6.10 4.12 4.50
N ASN A 62 4.98 4.37 5.19
CA ASN A 62 3.73 4.91 4.65
C ASN A 62 3.25 4.11 3.44
N VAL A 63 2.88 2.86 3.68
CA VAL A 63 2.52 1.90 2.64
C VAL A 63 1.03 1.97 2.36
N ILE A 64 0.67 2.08 1.09
CA ILE A 64 -0.69 1.91 0.60
C ILE A 64 -0.74 0.66 -0.27
N ILE A 65 -1.46 -0.36 0.18
CA ILE A 65 -1.75 -1.54 -0.62
C ILE A 65 -3.05 -1.30 -1.36
N ASP A 66 -2.98 -1.32 -2.69
CA ASP A 66 -4.15 -1.29 -3.54
C ASP A 66 -4.38 -2.70 -4.08
N SER A 67 -5.42 -3.36 -3.60
CA SER A 67 -5.85 -4.62 -4.20
C SER A 67 -6.98 -4.32 -5.18
N SER A 68 -6.60 -4.10 -6.43
CA SER A 68 -7.54 -4.11 -7.55
C SER A 68 -7.86 -5.56 -7.95
N LYS A 69 -9.12 -5.85 -8.25
CA LYS A 69 -9.52 -7.11 -8.90
C LYS A 69 -10.22 -6.80 -10.21
N LEU A 70 -10.07 -7.69 -11.19
CA LEU A 70 -10.91 -7.65 -12.37
C LEU A 70 -12.35 -7.95 -11.96
N ASN A 71 -13.29 -7.09 -12.36
CA ASN A 71 -14.72 -7.37 -12.25
C ASN A 71 -15.14 -8.43 -13.28
N ALA A 72 -16.42 -8.82 -13.29
CA ALA A 72 -16.92 -9.85 -14.22
C ALA A 72 -16.84 -9.44 -15.70
N GLN A 73 -16.67 -8.14 -15.97
CA GLN A 73 -16.52 -7.54 -17.30
C GLN A 73 -15.06 -7.46 -17.75
N GLY A 74 -14.11 -7.77 -16.86
CA GLY A 74 -12.68 -7.65 -17.13
C GLY A 74 -12.11 -6.25 -16.86
N ASP A 75 -12.88 -5.33 -16.27
CA ASP A 75 -12.37 -4.02 -15.85
C ASP A 75 -11.69 -4.10 -14.48
N VAL A 76 -10.67 -3.28 -14.28
CA VAL A 76 -9.95 -3.19 -13.00
C VAL A 76 -10.82 -2.42 -12.00
N GLU A 77 -11.37 -3.13 -11.02
CA GLU A 77 -12.13 -2.54 -9.91
C GLU A 77 -11.29 -2.51 -8.63
N LEU A 78 -11.24 -1.33 -8.02
CA LEU A 78 -10.48 -1.06 -6.80
C LEU A 78 -11.23 -1.65 -5.60
N LYS A 79 -10.91 -2.90 -5.24
CA LYS A 79 -11.68 -3.65 -4.23
C LYS A 79 -11.37 -3.25 -2.79
N ARG A 80 -10.12 -2.90 -2.51
CA ARG A 80 -9.68 -2.57 -1.16
C ARG A 80 -8.36 -1.83 -1.21
N VAL A 81 -8.37 -0.66 -0.57
CA VAL A 81 -7.16 0.07 -0.23
C VAL A 81 -6.90 -0.16 1.26
N THR A 82 -5.65 -0.44 1.62
CA THR A 82 -5.22 -0.40 3.02
C THR A 82 -3.99 0.47 3.18
N TYR A 83 -3.98 1.28 4.23
CA TYR A 83 -2.77 1.97 4.66
C TYR A 83 -2.11 1.22 5.81
N HIS A 84 -0.79 1.12 5.76
CA HIS A 84 0.06 0.64 6.83
C HIS A 84 1.18 1.65 7.07
N PRO A 85 1.54 1.95 8.32
CA PRO A 85 2.61 2.90 8.61
C PRO A 85 3.97 2.31 8.19
N GLU A 86 4.10 0.99 8.24
CA GLU A 86 5.33 0.25 8.01
C GLU A 86 5.02 -1.17 7.52
N ILE A 87 5.75 -1.65 6.51
CA ILE A 87 5.78 -3.07 6.11
C ILE A 87 7.21 -3.55 6.03
N HIS A 88 7.46 -4.77 6.51
CA HIS A 88 8.74 -5.46 6.38
C HIS A 88 8.63 -6.66 5.43
N LEU A 89 9.50 -6.70 4.41
CA LEU A 89 9.66 -7.88 3.54
C LEU A 89 10.94 -8.61 3.91
N VAL A 90 10.83 -9.92 4.15
CA VAL A 90 11.94 -10.80 4.52
C VAL A 90 12.04 -11.91 3.50
N ALA A 91 13.19 -12.01 2.82
CA ALA A 91 13.48 -13.09 1.86
C ALA A 91 12.43 -13.25 0.71
N VAL A 92 11.80 -12.15 0.28
CA VAL A 92 10.89 -12.14 -0.88
C VAL A 92 11.48 -11.27 -1.99
N PRO A 93 11.51 -11.74 -3.25
CA PRO A 93 11.94 -10.90 -4.36
C PRO A 93 10.87 -9.85 -4.67
N PHE A 94 11.31 -8.63 -4.98
CA PHE A 94 10.44 -7.53 -5.36
C PHE A 94 11.14 -6.63 -6.37
N MET A 95 10.35 -5.88 -7.13
CA MET A 95 10.80 -4.82 -8.02
C MET A 95 10.35 -3.47 -7.47
N ILE A 96 11.17 -2.45 -7.71
CA ILE A 96 10.87 -1.06 -7.34
C ILE A 96 10.66 -0.28 -8.63
N ILE A 97 9.50 0.36 -8.74
CA ILE A 97 9.14 1.23 -9.84
C ILE A 97 8.99 2.65 -9.26
N PRO A 98 9.64 3.67 -9.82
CA PRO A 98 9.35 5.05 -9.46
C PRO A 98 7.87 5.34 -9.76
N ALA A 99 7.10 5.75 -8.75
CA ALA A 99 5.72 6.16 -9.00
C ALA A 99 5.77 7.53 -9.70
N PRO A 100 5.18 7.70 -10.91
CA PRO A 100 5.14 8.99 -11.56
C PRO A 100 4.34 9.99 -10.70
N GLU A 101 4.85 11.22 -10.61
CA GLU A 101 4.17 12.36 -9.97
C GLU A 101 2.81 12.66 -10.61
#